data_AF-A0A0W1AMY2-F1
#
_entry.id   AF-A0A0W1AMY2-F1
#
_cell.length_a   1.000
_cell.length_b   1.000
_cell.length_c   1.000
_cell.angle_alpha   90.00
_cell.angle_beta   90.00
_cell.angle_gamma   90.00
#
_symmetry.space_group_name_H-M   'P 1'
#
loop_
_entity.id
_entity.type
_entity.pdbx_description
1 polymer ?
#
loop_
_entity_poly.entity_id
_entity_poly.type
_entity_poly.pdbx_seq_one_letter_code
_entity_poly.pdbx_strand_id
1 'polypeptide(L)'
;MPILYLVDYELLADVKNGLDVIEELKLNDKAILVTSCFEDIAIRARCENIGVKIIPKSYVPYIQIIQIPGTEHPSSLVFIDDDEMMRTTWIFAAEDAGKSISTYSSFEQFINELNNYSKSTIIYIDSDLGNNIQGEVCAKLLFDQGFSEIHLATGHSKDRFDHMPWIKTVVGKEPPFLLIQENVT
;
A
#
# COMPACT_ATOMS: atom_id res chain seq x y z
N MET A 1 6.94 2.36 -5.14
CA MET A 1 6.12 1.75 -6.21
C MET A 1 6.91 0.64 -6.85
N PRO A 2 6.35 -0.58 -7.00
CA PRO A 2 6.98 -1.61 -7.82
C PRO A 2 7.03 -1.11 -9.27
N ILE A 3 8.22 -1.09 -9.87
CA ILE A 3 8.44 -0.73 -11.28
C ILE A 3 8.63 -2.03 -12.05
N LEU A 4 7.78 -2.25 -13.06
CA LEU A 4 7.89 -3.36 -14.01
C LEU A 4 8.52 -2.84 -15.31
N TYR A 5 9.60 -3.46 -15.75
CA TYR A 5 10.30 -3.13 -16.99
C TYR A 5 9.88 -4.07 -18.12
N LEU A 6 9.48 -3.51 -19.26
CA LEU A 6 9.33 -4.26 -20.51
C LEU A 6 10.54 -3.94 -21.39
N VAL A 7 11.39 -4.94 -21.65
CA VAL A 7 12.69 -4.74 -22.28
C VAL A 7 12.72 -5.40 -23.64
N ASP A 8 12.99 -4.63 -24.68
CA ASP A 8 13.17 -5.20 -26.02
C ASP A 8 14.47 -6.02 -26.10
N TYR A 9 14.39 -7.22 -26.67
CA TYR A 9 15.60 -8.01 -26.98
C TYR A 9 16.47 -7.33 -28.05
N GLU A 10 15.86 -6.72 -29.05
CA GLU A 10 16.50 -6.26 -30.29
C GLU A 10 16.97 -4.79 -30.17
N LEU A 11 18.01 -4.55 -29.37
CA LEU A 11 18.62 -3.23 -29.24
C LEU A 11 19.52 -2.94 -30.46
N LEU A 12 18.91 -2.53 -31.58
CA LEU A 12 19.50 -2.40 -32.93
C LEU A 12 20.74 -1.49 -33.07
N ALA A 13 21.22 -0.86 -32.00
CA ALA A 13 22.36 0.05 -31.99
C ALA A 13 23.46 -0.32 -30.97
N ASP A 14 23.33 -1.45 -30.26
CA ASP A 14 24.26 -1.86 -29.21
C ASP A 14 24.78 -3.29 -29.47
N VAL A 15 25.96 -3.59 -28.91
CA VAL A 15 26.48 -4.96 -28.81
C VAL A 15 25.65 -5.75 -27.81
N LYS A 16 25.08 -5.07 -26.80
CA LYS A 16 24.22 -5.66 -25.79
C LYS A 16 22.79 -5.83 -26.29
N ASN A 17 22.20 -7.00 -26.04
CA ASN A 17 20.77 -7.23 -26.22
C ASN A 17 20.00 -6.98 -24.90
N GLY A 18 18.67 -7.05 -24.97
CA GLY A 18 17.82 -6.84 -23.79
C GLY A 18 18.11 -7.76 -22.61
N LEU A 19 18.55 -9.02 -22.85
CA LEU A 19 18.90 -9.92 -21.76
C LEU A 19 20.20 -9.52 -21.06
N ASP A 20 21.19 -9.04 -21.82
CA ASP A 20 22.43 -8.52 -21.24
C ASP A 20 22.14 -7.35 -20.28
N VAL A 21 21.24 -6.44 -20.69
CA VAL A 21 20.82 -5.30 -19.87
C VAL A 21 20.09 -5.75 -18.61
N ILE A 22 19.17 -6.72 -18.71
CA ILE A 22 18.43 -7.24 -17.56
C ILE A 22 19.38 -7.86 -16.52
N GLU A 23 20.36 -8.65 -16.96
CA GLU A 23 21.33 -9.30 -16.08
C GLU A 23 22.29 -8.30 -15.43
N GLU A 24 22.84 -7.36 -16.20
CA GLU A 24 23.76 -6.33 -15.71
C GLU A 24 23.12 -5.45 -14.63
N LEU A 25 21.86 -5.09 -14.83
CA LEU A 25 21.09 -4.26 -13.90
C LEU A 25 20.38 -5.06 -12.80
N LYS A 26 20.52 -6.40 -12.78
CA LYS A 26 19.87 -7.31 -11.81
C LYS A 26 18.36 -7.11 -11.73
N LEU A 27 17.71 -7.04 -12.89
CA LEU A 27 16.26 -6.79 -13.02
C LEU A 27 15.45 -8.08 -13.19
N ASN A 28 16.01 -9.23 -12.87
CA ASN A 28 15.44 -10.55 -13.13
C ASN A 28 13.99 -10.71 -12.64
N ASP A 29 13.69 -10.19 -11.45
CA ASP A 29 12.38 -10.23 -10.79
C ASP A 29 11.46 -9.05 -11.16
N LYS A 30 11.98 -8.07 -11.92
CA LYS A 30 11.31 -6.80 -12.23
C LYS A 30 11.19 -6.53 -13.72
N ALA A 31 11.72 -7.40 -14.58
CA ALA A 31 11.70 -7.24 -16.03
C ALA A 31 11.00 -8.41 -16.73
N ILE A 32 10.38 -8.08 -17.85
CA ILE A 32 9.88 -9.04 -18.83
C ILE A 32 10.56 -8.72 -20.15
N LEU A 33 11.20 -9.73 -20.75
CA LEU A 33 11.78 -9.62 -22.08
C LEU A 33 10.66 -9.61 -23.14
N VAL A 34 10.69 -8.67 -24.06
CA VAL A 34 9.78 -8.56 -25.20
C VAL A 34 10.57 -8.80 -26.49
N THR A 35 10.26 -9.85 -27.25
CA THR A 35 11.14 -10.28 -28.37
C THR A 35 10.38 -10.82 -29.59
N SER A 36 10.90 -10.59 -30.80
CA SER A 36 10.43 -11.29 -32.02
C SER A 36 11.03 -12.70 -32.13
N CYS A 37 12.10 -12.98 -31.40
CA CYS A 37 12.89 -14.22 -31.48
C CYS A 37 12.42 -15.29 -30.48
N PHE A 38 11.13 -15.36 -30.16
CA PHE A 38 10.61 -16.33 -29.17
C PHE A 38 10.90 -17.80 -29.53
N GLU A 39 10.97 -18.12 -30.81
CA GLU A 39 11.28 -19.48 -31.28
C GLU A 39 12.74 -19.89 -31.05
N ASP A 40 13.63 -18.93 -30.77
CA ASP A 40 15.01 -19.22 -30.44
C ASP A 40 15.10 -19.92 -29.08
N ILE A 41 15.48 -21.20 -29.11
CA ILE A 41 15.63 -22.04 -27.92
C ILE A 41 16.70 -21.47 -26.97
N ALA A 42 17.77 -20.87 -27.49
CA ALA A 42 18.83 -20.30 -26.65
C ALA A 42 18.32 -19.09 -25.86
N ILE A 43 17.46 -18.26 -26.46
CA ILE A 43 16.83 -17.12 -25.77
C ILE A 43 15.90 -17.62 -24.66
N ARG A 44 15.04 -18.61 -24.94
CA ARG A 44 14.16 -19.19 -23.93
C ARG A 44 14.93 -19.81 -22.77
N ALA A 45 15.94 -20.62 -23.07
CA ALA A 45 16.79 -21.24 -22.06
C ALA A 45 17.52 -20.19 -21.21
N ARG A 46 17.99 -19.09 -21.82
CA ARG A 46 18.62 -17.99 -21.08
C ARG A 46 17.62 -17.30 -20.15
N CYS A 47 16.42 -16.96 -20.62
CA CYS A 47 15.34 -16.41 -19.79
C CYS A 47 15.02 -17.30 -18.57
N GLU A 48 14.87 -18.62 -18.80
CA GLU A 48 14.61 -19.60 -17.74
C GLU A 48 15.74 -19.63 -16.71
N ASN A 49 17.00 -19.71 -17.16
CA ASN A 49 18.17 -19.78 -16.29
C ASN A 49 18.30 -18.55 -15.37
N ILE A 50 17.91 -17.38 -15.87
CA ILE A 50 18.04 -16.12 -15.12
C ILE A 50 16.74 -15.70 -14.43
N GLY A 51 15.65 -16.49 -14.54
CA GLY A 51 14.37 -16.20 -13.89
C GLY A 51 13.57 -15.04 -14.51
N VAL A 52 13.78 -14.75 -15.79
CA VAL A 52 13.09 -13.65 -16.51
C VAL A 52 11.91 -14.19 -17.32
N LYS A 53 10.77 -13.51 -17.23
CA LYS A 53 9.59 -13.81 -18.06
C LYS A 53 9.78 -13.29 -19.48
N ILE A 54 9.10 -13.90 -20.45
CA ILE A 54 9.19 -13.56 -21.87
C ILE A 54 7.80 -13.31 -22.48
N ILE A 55 7.69 -12.28 -23.32
CA ILE A 55 6.53 -11.96 -24.16
C ILE A 55 6.98 -11.98 -25.63
N PRO A 56 6.39 -12.85 -26.47
CA PRO A 56 6.56 -12.76 -27.92
C PRO A 56 5.96 -11.45 -28.45
N LYS A 57 6.69 -10.69 -29.27
CA LYS A 57 6.18 -9.45 -29.90
C LYS A 57 4.93 -9.70 -30.75
N SER A 58 4.84 -10.85 -31.40
CA SER A 58 3.65 -11.29 -32.14
C SER A 58 2.40 -11.40 -31.26
N TYR A 59 2.57 -11.54 -29.94
CA TYR A 59 1.47 -11.67 -28.98
C TYR A 59 1.12 -10.34 -28.31
N VAL A 60 1.97 -9.30 -28.41
CA VAL A 60 1.74 -7.98 -27.80
C VAL A 60 0.36 -7.39 -28.11
N PRO A 61 -0.16 -7.44 -29.37
CA PRO A 61 -1.50 -6.93 -29.67
C PRO A 61 -2.65 -7.63 -28.91
N TYR A 62 -2.42 -8.84 -28.41
CA TYR A 62 -3.41 -9.64 -27.68
C TYR A 62 -3.24 -9.56 -26.15
N ILE A 63 -2.20 -8.89 -25.67
CA ILE A 63 -1.93 -8.71 -24.25
C ILE A 63 -2.62 -7.42 -23.78
N GLN A 64 -3.56 -7.57 -22.85
CA GLN A 64 -4.24 -6.42 -22.27
C GLN A 64 -3.34 -5.74 -21.23
N ILE A 65 -3.06 -4.45 -21.44
CA ILE A 65 -2.53 -3.58 -20.39
C ILE A 65 -3.72 -3.05 -19.63
N ILE A 66 -3.97 -3.65 -18.47
CA ILE A 66 -5.03 -3.20 -17.58
C ILE A 66 -4.37 -2.22 -16.62
N GLN A 67 -4.76 -0.95 -16.69
CA GLN A 67 -4.56 -0.07 -15.56
C GLN A 67 -5.40 -0.65 -14.44
N ILE A 68 -4.76 -1.29 -13.48
CA ILE A 68 -5.38 -1.51 -12.18
C ILE A 68 -5.62 -0.07 -11.70
N PRO A 69 -6.89 0.39 -11.55
CA PRO A 69 -7.13 1.69 -10.93
C PRO A 69 -6.29 1.67 -9.67
N GLY A 70 -5.37 2.63 -9.54
CA GLY A 70 -4.50 2.72 -8.37
C GLY A 70 -5.42 2.48 -7.19
N THR A 71 -5.19 1.38 -6.48
CA THR A 71 -6.12 0.89 -5.47
C THR A 71 -6.03 1.88 -4.33
N GLU A 72 -6.46 3.13 -4.48
CA GLU A 72 -6.96 3.85 -3.34
C GLU A 72 -8.10 2.96 -2.85
N HIS A 73 -7.89 2.35 -1.68
CA HIS A 73 -8.96 1.72 -0.94
C HIS A 73 -10.10 2.73 -0.91
N PRO A 74 -11.34 2.34 -1.27
CA PRO A 74 -12.49 3.26 -1.22
C PRO A 74 -12.69 3.83 0.21
N SER A 75 -12.12 3.16 1.21
CA SER A 75 -12.04 3.62 2.59
C SER A 75 -11.10 4.82 2.71
N SER A 76 -11.68 6.01 2.84
CA SER A 76 -10.95 7.23 3.24
C SER A 76 -10.53 7.25 4.72
N LEU A 77 -10.92 6.21 5.47
CA LEU A 77 -10.75 6.05 6.90
C LEU A 77 -10.15 4.68 7.23
N VAL A 78 -9.11 4.67 8.07
CA VAL A 78 -8.48 3.48 8.63
C VAL A 78 -8.49 3.56 10.15
N PHE A 79 -8.76 2.42 10.81
CA PHE A 79 -8.61 2.27 12.26
C PHE A 79 -7.76 1.04 12.60
N ILE A 80 -6.73 1.22 13.43
CA ILE A 80 -5.81 0.17 13.85
C ILE A 80 -5.93 0.01 15.37
N ASP A 81 -6.37 -1.15 15.81
CA ASP A 81 -6.56 -1.49 17.23
C ASP A 81 -6.53 -3.02 17.34
N ASP A 82 -5.81 -3.59 18.31
CA ASP A 82 -5.71 -5.04 18.48
C ASP A 82 -7.01 -5.67 19.01
N ASP A 83 -7.85 -4.87 19.68
CA ASP A 83 -9.14 -5.30 20.22
C ASP A 83 -10.23 -5.39 19.13
N GLU A 84 -10.79 -6.59 18.95
CA GLU A 84 -11.84 -6.86 17.96
C GLU A 84 -13.15 -6.13 18.24
N MET A 85 -13.51 -5.95 19.52
CA MET A 85 -14.74 -5.28 19.91
C MET A 85 -14.65 -3.78 19.60
N MET A 86 -13.49 -3.16 19.82
CA MET A 86 -13.23 -1.77 19.43
C MET A 86 -13.33 -1.60 17.92
N ARG A 87 -12.67 -2.45 17.13
CA ARG A 87 -12.76 -2.40 15.66
C ARG A 87 -14.19 -2.57 15.17
N THR A 88 -14.93 -3.52 15.73
CA THR A 88 -16.34 -3.77 15.39
C THR A 88 -17.22 -2.55 15.70
N THR A 89 -16.99 -1.89 16.84
CA THR A 89 -17.69 -0.66 17.22
C THR A 89 -17.43 0.47 16.21
N TRP A 90 -16.20 0.63 15.77
CA TRP A 90 -15.82 1.63 14.76
C TRP A 90 -16.39 1.32 13.38
N ILE A 91 -16.53 0.04 13.01
CA ILE A 91 -17.22 -0.38 11.78
C ILE A 91 -18.68 0.06 11.81
N PHE A 92 -19.43 -0.30 12.87
CA PHE A 92 -20.85 0.09 12.97
C PHE A 92 -21.05 1.60 12.99
N ALA A 93 -20.21 2.33 13.72
CA ALA A 93 -20.28 3.79 13.73
C ALA A 93 -20.01 4.41 12.35
N ALA A 94 -19.13 3.80 11.56
CA ALA A 94 -18.80 4.30 10.22
C ALA A 94 -19.95 4.00 9.26
N GLU A 95 -20.56 2.82 9.34
CA GLU A 95 -21.75 2.44 8.58
C GLU A 95 -22.92 3.40 8.85
N ASP A 96 -23.23 3.68 10.13
CA ASP A 96 -24.27 4.63 10.53
C ASP A 96 -23.99 6.06 10.02
N ALA A 97 -22.72 6.44 9.94
CA ALA A 97 -22.28 7.74 9.41
C ALA A 97 -22.14 7.77 7.87
N GLY A 98 -22.45 6.67 7.17
CA GLY A 98 -22.28 6.56 5.71
C GLY A 98 -20.82 6.63 5.24
N LYS A 99 -19.87 6.26 6.09
CA LYS A 99 -18.42 6.26 5.82
C LYS A 99 -17.92 4.86 5.52
N SER A 100 -16.97 4.77 4.58
CA SER A 100 -16.22 3.54 4.34
C SER A 100 -14.97 3.51 5.23
N ILE A 101 -14.86 2.48 6.06
CA ILE A 101 -13.73 2.26 6.99
C ILE A 101 -13.06 0.93 6.68
N SER A 102 -11.72 0.90 6.74
CA SER A 102 -10.95 -0.34 6.88
C SER A 102 -10.40 -0.44 8.29
N THR A 103 -10.43 -1.63 8.89
CA THR A 103 -9.86 -1.85 10.22
C THR A 103 -8.81 -2.96 10.19
N TYR A 104 -7.77 -2.83 11.02
CA TYR A 104 -6.66 -3.77 11.09
C TYR A 104 -6.37 -4.12 12.54
N SER A 105 -6.14 -5.41 12.82
CA SER A 105 -5.83 -5.86 14.18
C SER A 105 -4.37 -5.65 14.58
N SER A 106 -3.53 -5.19 13.64
CA SER A 106 -2.13 -4.91 13.88
C SER A 106 -1.58 -3.94 12.84
N PHE A 107 -0.51 -3.24 13.20
CA PHE A 107 0.19 -2.36 12.27
C PHE A 107 0.78 -3.11 11.06
N GLU A 108 1.26 -4.34 11.26
CA GLU A 108 1.84 -5.15 10.18
C GLU A 108 0.82 -5.45 9.07
N GLN A 109 -0.41 -5.81 9.43
CA GLN A 109 -1.47 -6.04 8.45
C GLN A 109 -1.74 -4.77 7.62
N PHE A 110 -1.78 -3.61 8.26
CA PHE A 110 -1.95 -2.34 7.55
C PHE A 110 -0.76 -2.03 6.62
N ILE A 111 0.48 -2.26 7.08
CA ILE A 111 1.68 -2.04 6.27
C ILE A 111 1.66 -2.86 4.97
N ASN A 112 1.17 -4.09 5.01
CA ASN A 112 1.07 -4.96 3.83
C ASN A 112 0.14 -4.40 2.75
N GLU A 113 -0.83 -3.57 3.14
CA GLU A 113 -1.80 -2.93 2.25
C GLU A 113 -1.55 -1.43 2.05
N LEU A 114 -0.49 -0.87 2.64
CA LEU A 114 -0.25 0.57 2.71
C LEU A 114 -0.17 1.27 1.35
N ASN A 115 0.33 0.55 0.33
CA ASN A 115 0.41 1.07 -1.04
C ASN A 115 -0.97 1.23 -1.71
N ASN A 116 -2.02 0.69 -1.08
CA ASN A 116 -3.41 0.86 -1.47
C ASN A 116 -4.06 2.10 -0.81
N TYR A 117 -3.30 2.99 -0.18
CA TYR A 117 -3.87 4.16 0.50
C TYR A 117 -3.24 5.46 0.00
N SER A 118 -4.07 6.48 -0.15
CA SER A 118 -3.59 7.82 -0.49
C SER A 118 -2.94 8.47 0.74
N LYS A 119 -2.01 9.39 0.53
CA LYS A 119 -1.29 10.07 1.62
C LYS A 119 -2.18 11.00 2.47
N SER A 120 -3.40 11.24 2.00
CA SER A 120 -4.46 11.96 2.69
C SER A 120 -5.50 11.04 3.37
N THR A 121 -5.33 9.72 3.32
CA THR A 121 -6.19 8.79 4.09
C THR A 121 -6.13 9.13 5.58
N ILE A 122 -7.30 9.22 6.21
CA ILE A 122 -7.44 9.47 7.65
C ILE A 122 -7.16 8.17 8.41
N ILE A 123 -6.14 8.16 9.26
CA ILE A 123 -5.68 6.95 9.96
C ILE A 123 -5.78 7.20 11.47
N TYR A 124 -6.58 6.41 12.15
CA TYR A 124 -6.64 6.35 13.62
C TYR A 124 -5.89 5.10 14.10
N ILE A 125 -5.04 5.28 15.10
CA ILE A 125 -4.21 4.20 15.67
C ILE A 125 -4.40 4.21 17.19
N ASP A 126 -4.69 3.05 17.79
CA ASP A 126 -4.61 2.95 19.24
C ASP A 126 -3.15 3.08 19.71
N SER A 127 -2.94 3.70 20.88
CA SER A 127 -1.62 3.88 21.47
C SER A 127 -1.01 2.55 21.93
N ASP A 128 -1.82 1.58 22.33
CA ASP A 128 -1.38 0.23 22.64
C ASP A 128 -1.92 -0.73 21.57
N LEU A 129 -1.04 -1.40 20.83
CA LEU A 129 -1.43 -2.39 19.81
C LEU A 129 -1.08 -3.82 20.27
N GLY A 130 -0.94 -4.02 21.58
CA GLY A 130 -0.48 -5.26 22.18
C GLY A 130 0.99 -5.55 21.86
N ASN A 131 1.54 -6.61 22.47
CA ASN A 131 2.92 -7.07 22.23
C ASN A 131 4.00 -5.98 22.37
N ASN A 132 3.78 -4.97 23.23
CA ASN A 132 4.64 -3.79 23.40
C ASN A 132 4.78 -2.92 22.13
N ILE A 133 3.84 -3.02 21.19
CA ILE A 133 3.79 -2.16 20.01
C ILE A 133 3.07 -0.88 20.37
N GLN A 134 3.76 0.25 20.26
CA GLN A 134 3.23 1.57 20.57
C GLN A 134 2.72 2.27 19.30
N GLY A 135 1.44 2.66 19.31
CA GLY A 135 0.80 3.35 18.19
C GLY A 135 1.48 4.65 17.80
N GLU A 136 1.99 5.42 18.77
CA GLU A 136 2.75 6.65 18.52
C GLU A 136 4.03 6.44 17.70
N VAL A 137 4.67 5.28 17.85
CA VAL A 137 5.87 4.89 17.08
C VAL A 137 5.46 4.48 15.66
N CYS A 138 4.38 3.70 15.54
CA CYS A 138 3.78 3.36 14.24
C CYS A 138 3.36 4.62 13.46
N ALA A 139 2.76 5.60 14.14
CA ALA A 139 2.38 6.89 13.56
C ALA A 139 3.59 7.62 12.95
N LYS A 140 4.75 7.62 13.63
CA LYS A 140 5.97 8.22 13.10
C LYS A 140 6.40 7.58 11.78
N LEU A 141 6.33 6.25 11.70
CA LEU A 141 6.69 5.51 10.48
C LEU A 141 5.80 5.89 9.30
N LEU A 142 4.49 6.06 9.53
CA LEU A 142 3.55 6.48 8.48
C LEU A 142 3.83 7.93 8.04
N PHE A 143 4.10 8.82 8.99
CA PHE A 143 4.43 10.22 8.70
C PHE A 143 5.70 10.33 7.84
N ASP A 144 6.73 9.55 8.16
CA ASP A 144 7.98 9.51 7.36
C ASP A 144 7.75 8.95 5.95
N GLN A 145 6.68 8.20 5.75
CA GLN A 145 6.22 7.75 4.44
C GLN A 145 5.27 8.73 3.74
N GLY A 146 5.08 9.93 4.31
CA GLY A 146 4.33 11.04 3.73
C GLY A 146 2.83 11.06 4.04
N PHE A 147 2.32 10.20 4.92
CA PHE A 147 0.94 10.31 5.39
C PHE A 147 0.78 11.54 6.30
N SER A 148 -0.34 12.24 6.16
CA SER A 148 -0.57 13.54 6.81
C SER A 148 -1.76 13.59 7.78
N GLU A 149 -2.72 12.68 7.63
CA GLU A 149 -3.94 12.60 8.45
C GLU A 149 -3.83 11.47 9.47
N ILE A 150 -2.82 11.54 10.34
CA ILE A 150 -2.52 10.48 11.34
C ILE A 150 -2.99 10.94 12.72
N HIS A 151 -3.79 10.10 13.38
CA HIS A 151 -4.46 10.40 14.64
C HIS A 151 -4.26 9.26 15.64
N LEU A 152 -4.17 9.57 16.93
CA LEU A 152 -4.26 8.54 17.98
C LEU A 152 -5.67 8.46 18.55
N ALA A 153 -6.17 7.25 18.76
CA ALA A 153 -7.46 6.97 19.42
C ALA A 153 -7.20 6.23 20.73
N THR A 154 -7.11 6.97 21.84
CA THR A 154 -6.63 6.43 23.12
C THR A 154 -7.37 7.00 24.33
N GLY A 155 -7.35 6.26 25.43
CA GLY A 155 -7.82 6.75 26.74
C GLY A 155 -6.78 7.58 27.50
N HIS A 156 -5.56 7.73 26.99
CA HIS A 156 -4.51 8.56 27.59
C HIS A 156 -4.77 10.07 27.39
N SER A 157 -4.26 10.90 28.32
CA SER A 157 -4.35 12.36 28.17
C SER A 157 -3.56 12.84 26.95
N LYS A 158 -4.10 13.84 26.26
CA LYS A 158 -3.48 14.43 25.05
C LYS A 158 -2.11 14.99 25.33
N ASP A 159 -1.89 15.57 26.51
CA ASP A 159 -0.63 16.20 26.93
C ASP A 159 0.57 15.24 26.87
N ARG A 160 0.31 13.92 26.95
CA ARG A 160 1.35 12.88 26.80
C ARG A 160 2.01 12.91 25.42
N PHE A 161 1.30 13.40 24.40
CA PHE A 161 1.70 13.30 23.00
C PHE A 161 2.03 14.67 22.36
N ASP A 162 1.95 15.77 23.10
CA ASP A 162 2.16 17.14 22.58
C ASP A 162 3.54 17.35 21.91
N HIS A 163 4.53 16.56 22.31
CA HIS A 163 5.89 16.63 21.77
C HIS A 163 6.06 15.86 20.44
N MET A 164 4.98 15.26 19.90
CA MET A 164 5.00 14.39 18.74
C MET A 164 4.31 15.06 17.53
N PRO A 165 5.01 15.90 16.74
CA PRO A 165 4.40 16.69 15.67
C PRO A 165 3.85 15.87 14.49
N TRP A 166 4.16 14.57 14.43
CA TRP A 166 3.64 13.65 13.42
C TRP A 166 2.22 13.14 13.73
N ILE A 167 1.71 13.38 14.94
CA ILE A 167 0.34 13.06 15.34
C ILE A 167 -0.49 14.32 15.16
N LYS A 168 -1.45 14.28 14.22
CA LYS A 168 -2.30 15.43 13.90
C LYS A 168 -3.28 15.74 15.02
N THR A 169 -3.96 14.73 15.55
CA THR A 169 -4.80 14.88 16.75
C THR A 169 -4.80 13.61 17.61
N VAL A 170 -5.09 13.80 18.90
CA VAL A 170 -5.42 12.72 19.83
C VAL A 170 -6.91 12.80 20.14
N VAL A 171 -7.62 11.69 19.91
CA VAL A 171 -9.05 11.51 20.19
C VAL A 171 -9.24 10.42 21.24
N GLY A 172 -10.44 10.38 21.85
CA GLY A 172 -10.81 9.29 22.74
C GLY A 172 -10.99 7.97 22.00
N LYS A 173 -11.36 6.92 22.74
CA LYS A 173 -11.70 5.61 22.16
C LYS A 173 -13.04 5.59 21.40
N GLU A 174 -13.86 6.61 21.58
CA GLU A 174 -15.12 6.78 20.84
C GLU A 174 -14.87 7.29 19.41
N PRO A 175 -15.53 6.72 18.39
CA PRO A 175 -15.40 7.18 17.01
C PRO A 175 -15.83 8.66 16.87
N PRO A 176 -14.98 9.55 16.35
CA PRO A 176 -15.24 11.00 16.33
C PRO A 176 -16.26 11.45 15.28
N PHE A 177 -16.93 10.51 14.62
CA PHE A 177 -17.91 10.74 13.55
C PHE A 177 -19.30 10.18 13.87
N LEU A 178 -19.54 9.78 15.12
CA LEU A 178 -20.89 9.51 15.60
C LEU A 178 -21.74 10.77 15.39
N LEU A 179 -22.89 10.61 14.72
CA LEU A 179 -23.80 11.70 14.37
C LEU A 179 -24.18 12.49 15.62
N ILE A 180 -23.85 13.78 15.66
CA ILE A 180 -24.73 14.73 16.34
C ILE A 180 -25.98 14.76 15.46
N GLN A 181 -27.06 14.15 15.92
CA GLN A 181 -28.38 14.46 15.37
C GLN A 181 -28.56 15.97 15.57
N GLU A 182 -28.34 16.75 14.51
CA GLU A 182 -28.79 18.13 14.50
C GLU A 182 -30.29 18.07 14.79
N ASN A 183 -30.66 18.62 15.95
CA ASN A 183 -32.04 18.75 16.37
C ASN A 183 -32.81 19.45 15.24
N VAL A 184 -33.61 18.69 14.51
CA VAL A 184 -34.67 19.24 13.68
C VAL A 184 -35.73 19.77 14.64
N THR A 185 -35.63 21.06 14.98
CA THR A 185 -36.75 21.87 15.48
C THR A 185 -37.82 22.03 14.43
#